data_AF-A0A0D2KCF3-F1
#
_entry.id   AF-A0A0D2KCF3-F1
#
_cell.length_a   1.000
_cell.length_b   1.000
_cell.length_c   1.000
_cell.angle_alpha   90.00
_cell.angle_beta   90.00
_cell.angle_gamma   90.00
#
_symmetry.space_group_name_H-M   'P 1'
#
loop_
_entity.id
_entity.type
_entity.pdbx_description
1 polymer ?
#
loop_
_entity_poly.entity_id
_entity_poly.type
_entity_poly.pdbx_seq_one_letter_code
_entity_poly.pdbx_strand_id
1 'polypeptide(L)'
;MQLVANQARLAASTRRSVVARATEEPGVDVDKIVKDLSDKWEKVDNKTGVVLYGAGAVVLLWLSSTIVGAIDAVPLIPKLFELVGLGYTAWFVYRYLLFQNSREELVKDVDELKKKITGGDV
;
A
#
# COMPACT_ATOMS: atom_id res chain seq x y z
N MET A 1 82.61 -24.05 33.75
CA MET A 1 82.66 -23.20 32.54
C MET A 1 81.43 -22.30 32.54
N GLN A 2 81.68 -21.01 32.35
CA GLN A 2 80.75 -19.88 32.30
C GLN A 2 79.63 -20.06 31.24
N LEU A 3 78.37 -19.77 31.61
CA LEU A 3 77.65 -18.54 31.23
C LEU A 3 77.67 -18.28 29.71
N VAL A 4 76.54 -18.49 29.02
CA VAL A 4 76.04 -17.56 27.97
C VAL A 4 74.51 -17.71 27.82
N ALA A 5 73.81 -16.61 28.16
CA ALA A 5 72.61 -16.01 27.56
C ALA A 5 71.47 -16.87 26.98
N ASN A 6 70.25 -16.64 27.49
CA ASN A 6 69.17 -16.04 26.69
C ASN A 6 68.06 -15.56 27.65
N GLN A 7 68.12 -14.31 28.11
CA GLN A 7 67.29 -13.21 27.56
C GLN A 7 65.83 -13.66 27.38
N ALA A 8 65.00 -13.41 28.39
CA ALA A 8 64.17 -12.21 28.48
C ALA A 8 62.97 -12.28 27.52
N ARG A 9 61.80 -11.90 28.05
CA ARG A 9 60.46 -11.75 27.41
C ARG A 9 59.53 -12.91 27.73
N LEU A 10 58.34 -12.73 28.30
CA LEU A 10 57.49 -11.56 28.47
C LEU A 10 56.50 -11.87 29.59
N ALA A 11 56.08 -10.81 30.30
CA ALA A 11 54.93 -10.81 31.17
C ALA A 11 53.72 -11.47 30.50
N ALA A 12 53.28 -12.62 31.01
CA ALA A 12 52.04 -13.24 30.61
C ALA A 12 50.88 -12.47 31.27
N SER A 13 50.54 -11.34 30.65
CA SER A 13 49.36 -10.53 30.91
C SER A 13 48.12 -11.42 30.90
N THR A 14 47.35 -11.36 31.99
CA THR A 14 46.05 -11.99 32.16
C THR A 14 45.12 -11.57 31.03
N ARG A 15 44.88 -12.43 30.05
CA ARG A 15 43.79 -12.25 29.09
C ARG A 15 42.54 -12.86 29.69
N ARG A 16 41.77 -12.06 30.43
CA ARG A 16 40.35 -12.34 30.72
C ARG A 16 39.64 -12.49 29.37
N SER A 17 39.20 -13.70 29.04
CA SER A 17 38.30 -13.94 27.92
C SER A 17 36.92 -13.41 28.31
N VAL A 18 36.63 -12.17 27.92
CA VAL A 18 35.25 -11.68 27.88
C VAL A 18 34.58 -12.41 26.72
N VAL A 19 33.81 -13.44 27.04
CA VAL A 19 32.90 -14.09 26.09
C VAL A 19 31.82 -13.06 25.77
N ALA A 20 31.92 -12.45 24.60
CA ALA A 20 30.84 -11.65 24.03
C ALA A 20 29.69 -12.60 23.72
N ARG A 21 28.64 -12.55 24.54
CA ARG A 21 27.33 -13.14 24.25
C ARG A 21 26.77 -12.38 23.05
N ALA A 22 26.65 -13.04 21.90
CA ALA A 22 25.97 -12.48 20.74
C ALA A 22 24.51 -12.21 21.12
N THR A 23 24.15 -10.93 21.15
CA THR A 23 22.76 -10.48 21.16
C THR A 23 22.21 -10.75 19.77
N GLU A 24 21.20 -11.63 19.67
CA GLU A 24 20.41 -11.78 18.45
C GLU A 24 19.76 -10.43 18.15
N GLU A 25 20.24 -9.76 17.11
CA GLU A 25 19.61 -8.54 16.61
C GLU A 25 18.28 -8.89 15.95
N PRO A 26 17.27 -7.99 15.97
CA PRO A 26 16.02 -8.16 15.24
C PRO A 26 16.27 -7.94 13.75
N GLY A 27 17.07 -8.80 13.15
CA GLY A 27 17.35 -8.83 11.73
C GLY A 27 16.24 -9.57 11.02
N VAL A 28 15.60 -8.92 10.05
CA VAL A 28 14.68 -9.58 9.14
C VAL A 28 15.45 -10.69 8.43
N ASP A 29 15.09 -11.93 8.73
CA ASP A 29 15.71 -13.14 8.18
C ASP A 29 15.27 -13.31 6.72
N VAL A 30 15.96 -12.62 5.80
CA VAL A 30 15.66 -12.60 4.37
C VAL A 30 15.64 -14.03 3.80
N ASP A 31 16.52 -14.91 4.29
CA ASP A 31 16.58 -16.31 3.88
C ASP A 31 15.32 -17.12 4.25
N LYS A 32 14.69 -16.82 5.39
CA LYS A 32 13.42 -17.45 5.79
C LYS A 32 12.28 -16.94 4.93
N ILE A 33 12.23 -15.64 4.64
CA ILE A 33 11.22 -15.04 3.77
C ILE A 33 11.29 -15.63 2.36
N VAL A 34 12.49 -15.72 1.78
CA VAL A 34 12.67 -16.32 0.44
C VAL A 34 12.25 -17.80 0.43
N LYS A 35 12.60 -18.57 1.48
CA LYS A 35 12.14 -19.96 1.63
C LYS A 35 10.62 -20.07 1.72
N ASP A 36 9.99 -19.26 2.56
CA ASP A 36 8.53 -19.25 2.74
C ASP A 36 7.80 -18.84 1.45
N LEU A 37 8.34 -17.88 0.69
CA LEU A 37 7.80 -17.50 -0.63
C LEU A 37 7.97 -18.63 -1.65
N SER A 38 9.12 -19.30 -1.67
CA SER A 38 9.36 -20.44 -2.56
C SER A 38 8.41 -21.60 -2.25
N ASP A 39 8.21 -21.92 -0.97
CA ASP A 39 7.29 -22.97 -0.55
C ASP A 39 5.83 -22.64 -0.93
N LYS A 40 5.44 -21.36 -0.83
CA LYS A 40 4.12 -20.89 -1.28
C LYS A 40 4.00 -20.92 -2.80
N TRP A 41 5.05 -20.58 -3.54
CA TRP A 41 5.06 -20.62 -4.99
C TRP A 41 4.93 -22.04 -5.54
N GLU A 42 5.58 -23.02 -4.90
CA GLU A 42 5.47 -24.42 -5.28
C GLU A 42 4.12 -25.05 -4.96
N LYS A 43 3.42 -24.54 -3.93
CA LYS A 43 2.05 -24.98 -3.57
C LYS A 43 0.95 -24.36 -4.43
N VAL A 44 1.27 -23.38 -5.29
CA VAL A 44 0.28 -22.77 -6.18
C VAL A 44 0.02 -23.71 -7.35
N ASP A 45 -1.21 -24.23 -7.42
CA ASP A 45 -1.63 -25.16 -8.47
C ASP A 45 -1.67 -24.51 -9.87
N ASN A 46 -1.98 -23.20 -9.95
CA ASN A 46 -2.08 -22.46 -11.22
C ASN A 46 -1.08 -21.30 -11.29
N LYS A 47 0.20 -21.63 -11.48
CA LYS A 47 1.28 -20.64 -11.59
C LYS A 47 1.02 -19.67 -12.75
N THR A 48 0.50 -20.14 -13.88
CA THR A 48 0.16 -19.28 -15.04
C THR A 48 -0.92 -18.26 -14.71
N GLY A 49 -1.97 -18.67 -13.99
CA GLY A 49 -3.03 -17.77 -13.54
C GLY A 49 -2.49 -16.70 -12.60
N VAL A 50 -1.66 -17.09 -11.63
CA VAL A 50 -1.03 -16.13 -10.70
C VAL A 50 -0.10 -15.16 -11.44
N VAL A 51 0.69 -15.63 -12.40
CA VAL A 51 1.52 -14.75 -13.25
C VAL A 51 0.65 -13.81 -14.06
N LEU A 52 -0.44 -14.29 -14.65
CA LEU A 52 -1.32 -13.49 -15.49
C LEU A 52 -2.05 -12.40 -14.67
N TYR A 53 -2.64 -12.78 -13.54
CA TYR A 53 -3.29 -11.82 -12.64
C TYR A 53 -2.27 -10.87 -12.00
N GLY A 54 -1.07 -11.37 -11.65
CA GLY A 54 0.02 -10.55 -11.14
C GLY A 54 0.49 -9.52 -12.15
N ALA A 55 0.73 -9.93 -13.41
CA ALA A 55 1.07 -9.04 -14.50
C ALA A 55 -0.06 -8.04 -14.79
N GLY A 56 -1.32 -8.51 -14.80
CA GLY A 56 -2.49 -7.65 -14.95
C GLY A 56 -2.58 -6.60 -13.84
N ALA A 57 -2.33 -6.98 -12.59
CA ALA A 57 -2.28 -6.06 -11.46
C ALA A 57 -1.17 -5.01 -11.62
N VAL A 58 0.02 -5.41 -12.06
CA VAL A 58 1.13 -4.46 -12.34
C VAL A 58 0.77 -3.50 -13.47
N VAL A 59 0.17 -3.98 -14.56
CA VAL A 59 -0.28 -3.13 -15.66
C VAL A 59 -1.36 -2.15 -15.21
N LEU A 60 -2.33 -2.60 -14.41
CA LEU A 60 -3.36 -1.74 -13.84
C LEU A 60 -2.74 -0.65 -12.95
N LEU A 61 -1.81 -1.03 -12.06
CA LEU A 61 -1.10 -0.06 -11.22
C LEU A 61 -0.31 0.96 -12.05
N TRP A 62 0.40 0.51 -13.08
CA TRP A 62 1.15 1.39 -13.99
C TRP A 62 0.21 2.34 -14.76
N LEU A 63 -0.90 1.82 -15.27
CA LEU A 63 -1.89 2.61 -15.98
C LEU A 63 -2.55 3.64 -15.06
N SER A 64 -2.97 3.22 -13.85
CA SER A 64 -3.50 4.12 -12.84
C SER A 64 -2.50 5.20 -12.46
N SER A 65 -1.23 4.84 -12.25
CA SER A 65 -0.16 5.80 -11.97
C SER A 65 0.04 6.80 -13.11
N THR A 66 -0.06 6.34 -14.36
CA THR A 66 0.06 7.21 -15.55
C THR A 66 -1.10 8.20 -15.63
N ILE A 67 -2.33 7.74 -15.38
CA ILE A 67 -3.52 8.60 -15.38
C ILE A 67 -3.43 9.65 -14.27
N VAL A 68 -3.08 9.25 -13.05
CA VAL A 68 -2.90 10.18 -11.91
C VAL A 68 -1.82 11.20 -12.23
N GLY A 69 -0.67 10.76 -12.76
CA GLY A 69 0.40 11.67 -13.17
C GLY A 69 -0.02 12.65 -14.28
N ALA A 70 -0.86 12.21 -15.23
CA ALA A 70 -1.40 13.08 -16.26
C ALA A 70 -2.40 14.11 -15.70
N ILE A 71 -3.21 13.73 -14.70
CA ILE A 71 -4.11 14.66 -14.00
C ILE A 71 -3.31 15.70 -13.22
N ASP A 72 -2.27 15.28 -12.49
CA ASP A 72 -1.39 16.18 -11.74
C ASP A 72 -0.61 17.14 -12.67
N ALA A 73 -0.31 16.71 -13.90
CA ALA A 73 0.31 17.55 -14.92
C ALA A 73 -0.62 18.64 -15.48
N VAL A 74 -1.94 18.53 -15.28
CA VAL A 74 -2.91 19.55 -15.72
C VAL A 74 -3.39 20.35 -14.50
N PRO A 75 -2.80 21.55 -14.24
CA PRO A 75 -3.04 22.31 -13.01
C PRO A 75 -4.47 22.84 -12.85
N LEU A 76 -5.30 22.75 -13.89
CA LEU A 76 -6.68 23.26 -13.88
C LEU A 76 -7.73 22.21 -13.49
N ILE A 77 -7.42 20.90 -13.51
CA ILE A 77 -8.42 19.86 -13.21
C ILE A 77 -8.98 19.97 -11.79
N PRO A 78 -8.16 20.17 -10.73
CA PRO A 78 -8.69 20.30 -9.37
C PRO A 78 -9.66 21.48 -9.23
N LYS A 79 -9.33 22.63 -9.84
CA LYS A 79 -10.18 23.83 -9.80
C LYS A 79 -11.41 23.72 -10.68
N LEU A 80 -11.32 23.00 -11.79
CA LEU A 80 -12.48 22.69 -12.61
C LEU A 80 -13.45 21.77 -11.87
N PHE A 81 -12.98 20.71 -11.20
CA PHE A 81 -13.87 19.85 -10.41
C PHE A 81 -14.46 20.56 -9.21
N GLU A 82 -13.72 21.47 -8.57
CA GLU A 82 -14.26 22.35 -7.53
C GLU A 82 -15.39 23.24 -8.09
N LEU A 83 -15.17 23.89 -9.23
CA LEU A 83 -16.18 24.73 -9.88
C LEU A 83 -17.39 23.92 -10.36
N VAL A 84 -17.18 22.74 -10.92
CA VAL A 84 -18.24 21.82 -11.35
C VAL A 84 -19.06 21.36 -10.15
N GLY A 85 -18.40 20.97 -9.06
CA GLY A 85 -19.08 20.58 -7.81
C GLY A 85 -19.89 21.72 -7.22
N LEU A 86 -19.31 22.93 -7.14
CA LEU A 86 -20.02 24.13 -6.69
C LEU A 86 -21.18 24.50 -7.60
N GLY A 87 -20.97 24.46 -8.91
CA GLY A 87 -22.00 24.73 -9.92
C GLY A 87 -23.17 23.75 -9.83
N TYR A 88 -22.87 22.46 -9.76
CA TYR A 88 -23.90 21.43 -9.60
C TYR A 88 -24.61 21.55 -8.26
N THR A 89 -23.89 21.81 -7.16
CA THR A 89 -24.51 22.03 -5.84
C THR A 89 -25.44 23.23 -5.86
N ALA A 90 -25.00 24.36 -6.40
CA ALA A 90 -25.81 25.57 -6.51
C ALA A 90 -27.05 25.34 -7.39
N TRP A 91 -26.88 24.69 -8.55
CA TRP A 91 -27.97 24.32 -9.45
C TRP A 91 -28.96 23.35 -8.79
N PHE A 92 -28.47 22.35 -8.07
CA PHE A 92 -29.30 21.36 -7.37
C PHE A 92 -30.13 22.03 -6.26
N VAL A 93 -29.50 22.89 -5.45
CA VAL A 93 -30.21 23.67 -4.43
C VAL A 93 -31.32 24.52 -5.06
N TYR A 94 -30.99 25.24 -6.13
CA TYR A 94 -31.96 26.07 -6.82
C TYR A 94 -33.10 25.24 -7.44
N ARG A 95 -32.77 24.15 -8.14
CA ARG A 95 -33.72 23.31 -8.89
C ARG A 95 -34.59 22.42 -8.02
N TYR A 96 -34.08 21.88 -6.91
CA TYR A 96 -34.78 20.85 -6.14
C TYR A 96 -35.12 21.28 -4.71
N LEU A 97 -34.34 22.18 -4.10
CA LEU A 97 -34.61 22.62 -2.74
C LEU A 97 -35.40 23.93 -2.67
N LEU A 98 -35.29 24.89 -3.58
CA LEU A 98 -36.02 26.16 -3.36
C LEU A 98 -37.54 26.05 -3.61
N PHE A 99 -37.96 25.19 -4.52
CA PHE A 99 -39.36 25.09 -4.95
C PHE A 99 -40.04 23.85 -4.38
N GLN A 100 -41.26 24.00 -3.86
CA GLN A 100 -42.00 22.87 -3.24
C GLN A 100 -42.26 21.73 -4.22
N ASN A 101 -42.72 22.01 -5.44
CA ASN A 101 -42.96 20.99 -6.47
C ASN A 101 -41.71 20.14 -6.74
N SER A 102 -40.53 20.76 -6.71
CA SER A 102 -39.27 20.09 -6.96
C SER A 102 -38.72 19.31 -5.77
N ARG A 103 -39.12 19.68 -4.54
CA ARG A 103 -38.84 18.87 -3.34
C ARG A 103 -39.64 17.57 -3.36
N GLU A 104 -40.90 17.62 -3.80
CA GLU A 104 -41.73 16.41 -3.95
C GLU A 104 -41.20 15.48 -5.05
N GLU A 105 -40.74 16.04 -6.17
CA GLU A 105 -40.04 15.30 -7.23
C GLU A 105 -38.79 14.60 -6.67
N LEU A 106 -37.95 15.32 -5.93
CA LEU A 106 -36.74 14.76 -5.31
C LEU A 106 -37.04 13.61 -4.34
N VAL A 107 -38.07 13.72 -3.51
CA VAL A 107 -38.45 12.64 -2.57
C VAL A 107 -38.89 11.40 -3.34
N LYS A 108 -39.69 11.56 -4.40
CA LYS A 108 -40.10 10.44 -5.26
C LYS A 108 -38.89 9.77 -5.92
N ASP A 109 -37.99 10.56 -6.48
CA ASP A 109 -36.77 10.06 -7.12
C ASP A 109 -35.89 9.28 -6.13
N VAL A 110 -35.75 9.79 -4.90
CA VAL A 110 -35.00 9.11 -3.83
C VAL A 110 -35.68 7.82 -3.41
N ASP A 111 -37.01 7.79 -3.27
CA ASP A 111 -37.76 6.58 -2.94
C ASP A 111 -37.66 5.53 -4.04
N GLU A 112 -37.75 5.92 -5.31
CA GLU A 112 -37.52 5.04 -6.45
C GLU A 112 -36.10 4.49 -6.48
N LEU A 113 -35.10 5.35 -6.25
CA LEU A 113 -33.71 4.93 -6.22
C LEU A 113 -33.44 3.95 -5.07
N LYS A 114 -34.04 4.20 -3.91
CA LYS A 114 -33.97 3.31 -2.76
C LYS A 114 -34.57 1.94 -3.09
N LYS A 115 -35.76 1.89 -3.68
CA LYS A 115 -36.42 0.64 -4.09
C LYS A 115 -35.57 -0.16 -5.07
N LYS A 116 -34.97 0.51 -6.06
CA LYS A 116 -34.06 -0.11 -7.05
C LYS A 116 -32.82 -0.74 -6.41
N ILE A 117 -32.24 -0.09 -5.40
CA ILE A 117 -31.03 -0.58 -4.72
C ILE A 117 -31.35 -1.69 -3.72
N THR A 118 -32.44 -1.57 -2.96
CA THR A 118 -32.84 -2.59 -1.97
C THR A 118 -33.66 -3.74 -2.54
N GLY A 119 -33.95 -3.71 -3.85
CA GLY A 119 -34.78 -4.73 -4.51
C GLY A 119 -36.22 -4.74 -4.00
N GLY A 120 -36.75 -3.61 -3.57
CA GLY A 120 -38.12 -3.51 -3.04
C GLY A 120 -39.23 -3.55 -4.11
N ASP A 121 -38.86 -3.77 -5.37
CA ASP A 121 -39.76 -3.91 -6.51
C ASP A 121 -39.91 -5.39 -6.97
N VAL A 122 -39.50 -6.37 -6.14
CA VAL A 122 -39.87 -7.80 -6.27
C VAL A 122 -40.80 -8.26 -5.16
#